data_AF-A0A2V2QD40-F1
#
_entry.id   AF-A0A2V2QD40-F1
#
_cell.length_a   1.000
_cell.length_b   1.000
_cell.length_c   1.000
_cell.angle_alpha   90.00
_cell.angle_beta   90.00
_cell.angle_gamma   90.00
#
_symmetry.space_group_name_H-M   'P 1'
#
loop_
_entity.id
_entity.type
_entity.pdbx_description
1 polymer ?
#
loop_
_entity_poly.entity_id
_entity_poly.type
_entity_poly.pdbx_seq_one_letter_code
_entity_poly.pdbx_strand_id
1 'polypeptide(L)'
;MPDRGGGPTGPRISVGRPSRRVRTLLMTLGVLAVLAMAFVMFAGFWTDWLWYRSVKYSSVFTTTLWTKIGLFLVFGLLMALAIGVNIWLAHRLRPPLSAMSLEQQSLDRYRMSVAPFKKWVLLAVTALVGLIAGASASGQWRTWLMYVNGVPFGTKDPQFQLDVAFYAFDLPFYRFLLGFGFAATVLSLIAAALTHYLYGGLRITSPGARATGAATGHLSVLLGIFVSLKAVAYWLDRYGLAVKSSDFKAAENWTGLRYVDANAYLPAKTILFCIAVICAVLFFATLWRRTWQLPVIGFGLMVLSAILIGGLYPAIVQKFQVQPNEQAKEAPFIQKNIDATRDAYDIDKAQMEDYSGQATTTDDAKLRAAANTAASYRVMDPNVVSPAFQQLQQRRNYYQFPKTLDVDRYKGEDGKEQDTVIGLRELNIQGLPKRNWINDHFTYTHGYGAIAARGTTTGKNPTGSPDFTESG
;
A
#
# COMPACT_ATOMS: atom_id res chain seq x y z
N MET A 1 -2.29 71.67 -2.55
CA MET A 1 -1.27 70.60 -2.64
C MET A 1 -0.68 70.41 -1.25
N PRO A 2 -0.68 69.18 -0.71
CA PRO A 2 0.42 68.25 -1.01
C PRO A 2 -0.03 66.85 -1.46
N ASP A 3 0.92 66.20 -2.11
CA ASP A 3 0.87 64.92 -2.80
C ASP A 3 0.54 63.72 -1.90
N ARG A 4 -0.33 62.83 -2.39
CA ARG A 4 -0.41 61.43 -1.94
C ARG A 4 0.07 60.53 -3.06
N GLY A 5 1.17 59.84 -2.78
CA GLY A 5 1.90 58.99 -3.70
C GLY A 5 1.05 57.88 -4.33
N GLY A 6 1.09 57.82 -5.66
CA GLY A 6 0.72 56.63 -6.41
C GLY A 6 1.86 55.62 -6.33
N GLY A 7 1.64 54.50 -5.63
CA GLY A 7 2.54 53.35 -5.70
C GLY A 7 2.53 52.71 -7.11
N PRO A 8 3.59 51.98 -7.50
CA PRO A 8 3.67 51.41 -8.84
C PRO A 8 2.58 50.34 -9.02
N THR A 9 1.74 50.50 -10.02
CA THR A 9 0.85 49.43 -10.48
C THR A 9 1.71 48.33 -11.09
N GLY A 10 1.88 47.22 -10.38
CA GLY A 10 2.52 46.02 -10.93
C GLY A 10 1.84 45.57 -12.23
N PRO A 11 2.56 44.92 -13.15
CA PRO A 11 2.03 44.54 -14.44
C PRO A 11 0.84 43.59 -14.26
N ARG A 12 -0.35 44.05 -14.65
CA ARG A 12 -1.51 43.18 -14.82
C ARG A 12 -1.24 42.30 -16.03
N ILE A 13 -0.81 41.06 -15.81
CA ILE A 13 -0.74 40.03 -16.84
C ILE A 13 -2.18 39.73 -17.27
N SER A 14 -2.67 40.49 -18.24
CA SER A 14 -3.88 40.15 -18.99
C SER A 14 -3.53 38.96 -19.86
N VAL A 15 -3.94 37.76 -19.45
CA VAL A 15 -3.93 36.58 -20.32
C VAL A 15 -4.91 36.86 -21.45
N GLY A 16 -4.40 37.43 -22.55
CA GLY A 16 -5.20 37.76 -23.72
C GLY A 16 -5.89 36.50 -24.24
N ARG A 17 -7.18 36.61 -24.59
CA ARG A 17 -7.92 35.51 -25.21
C ARG A 17 -7.11 34.99 -26.41
N PRO A 18 -6.84 33.67 -26.50
CA PRO A 18 -6.04 33.12 -27.59
C PRO A 18 -6.64 33.54 -28.93
N SER A 19 -5.79 33.92 -29.90
CA SER A 19 -6.23 34.33 -31.23
C SER A 19 -7.09 33.21 -31.85
N ARG A 20 -8.05 33.55 -32.73
CA ARG A 20 -8.93 32.56 -33.37
C ARG A 20 -8.14 31.38 -33.99
N ARG A 21 -6.94 31.66 -34.53
CA ARG A 21 -6.01 30.66 -35.07
C ARG A 21 -5.41 29.73 -34.03
N VAL A 22 -5.01 30.25 -32.86
CA VAL A 22 -4.52 29.41 -31.74
C VAL A 22 -5.65 28.55 -31.18
N ARG A 23 -6.87 29.07 -31.08
CA ARG A 23 -8.03 28.30 -30.63
C ARG A 23 -8.38 27.15 -31.59
N THR A 24 -8.36 27.40 -32.90
CA THR A 24 -8.60 26.36 -33.91
C THR A 24 -7.49 25.32 -33.91
N LEU A 25 -6.22 25.74 -33.77
CA LEU A 25 -5.08 24.82 -33.74
C LEU A 25 -5.11 23.94 -32.48
N LEU A 26 -5.44 24.50 -31.31
CA LEU A 26 -5.64 23.73 -30.08
C LEU A 26 -6.83 22.75 -30.18
N MET A 27 -7.94 23.15 -30.81
CA MET A 27 -9.06 22.25 -31.06
C MET A 27 -8.68 21.11 -32.02
N THR A 28 -8.00 21.39 -33.13
CA THR A 28 -7.56 20.35 -34.07
C THR A 28 -6.57 19.39 -33.43
N LEU A 29 -5.64 19.91 -32.62
CA LEU A 29 -4.64 19.10 -31.92
C LEU A 29 -5.29 18.25 -30.83
N GLY A 30 -6.30 18.79 -30.12
CA GLY A 30 -7.12 18.03 -29.18
C GLY A 30 -7.93 16.91 -29.86
N VAL A 31 -8.56 17.18 -31.01
CA VAL A 31 -9.28 16.16 -31.79
C VAL A 31 -8.33 15.07 -32.29
N LEU A 32 -7.16 15.44 -32.81
CA LEU A 32 -6.12 14.49 -33.22
C LEU A 32 -5.63 13.64 -32.05
N ALA A 33 -5.42 14.23 -30.88
CA ALA A 33 -5.03 13.50 -29.68
C ALA A 33 -6.10 12.49 -29.25
N VAL A 34 -7.39 12.87 -29.29
CA VAL A 34 -8.51 11.96 -28.97
C VAL A 34 -8.61 10.84 -30.00
N LEU A 35 -8.46 11.13 -31.29
CA LEU A 35 -8.47 10.12 -32.35
C LEU A 35 -7.29 9.16 -32.24
N ALA A 36 -6.09 9.66 -31.96
CA ALA A 36 -4.91 8.82 -31.73
C ALA A 36 -5.11 7.91 -30.51
N MET A 37 -5.65 8.44 -29.41
CA MET A 37 -5.97 7.65 -28.23
C MET A 37 -7.03 6.57 -28.53
N ALA A 38 -8.09 6.92 -29.26
CA ALA A 38 -9.12 5.98 -29.67
C ALA A 38 -8.56 4.88 -30.58
N PHE A 39 -7.67 5.23 -31.51
CA PHE A 39 -6.99 4.27 -32.38
C PHE A 39 -6.11 3.30 -31.59
N VAL A 40 -5.30 3.79 -30.64
CA VAL A 40 -4.47 2.94 -29.78
C VAL A 40 -5.33 2.01 -28.92
N MET A 41 -6.42 2.52 -28.33
CA MET A 41 -7.36 1.71 -27.55
C MET A 41 -8.03 0.62 -28.42
N PHE A 42 -8.46 0.98 -29.63
CA PHE A 42 -9.07 0.05 -30.57
C PHE A 42 -8.08 -1.01 -31.05
N ALA A 43 -6.86 -0.61 -31.43
CA ALA A 43 -5.82 -1.52 -31.85
C ALA A 43 -5.47 -2.53 -30.75
N GLY A 44 -5.33 -2.06 -29.50
CA GLY A 44 -5.12 -2.94 -28.34
C GLY A 44 -6.29 -3.91 -28.14
N PHE A 45 -7.52 -3.40 -28.09
CA PHE A 45 -8.72 -4.22 -27.95
C PHE A 45 -8.86 -5.28 -29.04
N TRP A 46 -8.63 -4.90 -30.30
CA TRP A 46 -8.72 -5.80 -31.45
C TRP A 46 -7.63 -6.85 -31.44
N THR A 47 -6.40 -6.46 -31.09
CA THR A 47 -5.26 -7.38 -30.99
C THR A 47 -5.48 -8.40 -29.86
N ASP A 48 -5.92 -7.95 -28.69
CA ASP A 48 -6.26 -8.83 -27.57
C ASP A 48 -7.37 -9.81 -27.97
N TRP A 49 -8.44 -9.31 -28.60
CA TRP A 49 -9.54 -10.17 -29.05
C TRP A 49 -9.10 -11.23 -30.06
N LEU A 50 -8.28 -10.85 -31.05
CA LEU A 50 -7.70 -11.78 -32.02
C LEU A 50 -6.78 -12.81 -31.34
N TRP A 51 -5.99 -12.39 -30.35
CA TRP A 51 -5.13 -13.27 -29.57
C TRP A 51 -5.95 -14.29 -28.76
N TYR A 52 -6.96 -13.85 -27.99
CA TYR A 52 -7.82 -14.78 -27.25
C TYR A 52 -8.57 -15.75 -28.17
N ARG A 53 -8.91 -15.32 -29.38
CA ARG A 53 -9.52 -16.18 -30.41
C ARG A 53 -8.53 -17.20 -30.96
N SER A 54 -7.26 -16.84 -31.18
CA SER A 54 -6.26 -17.78 -31.70
C SER A 54 -5.95 -18.91 -30.71
N VAL A 55 -6.01 -18.63 -29.40
CA VAL A 55 -5.83 -19.63 -28.34
C VAL A 55 -7.13 -20.35 -27.91
N LYS A 56 -8.25 -20.13 -28.60
CA LYS A 56 -9.59 -20.70 -28.27
C LYS A 56 -10.14 -20.32 -26.89
N TYR A 57 -9.69 -19.21 -26.30
CA TYR A 57 -10.15 -18.69 -25.00
C TYR A 57 -11.04 -17.43 -25.14
N SER A 58 -11.84 -17.32 -26.21
CA SER A 58 -12.73 -16.17 -26.44
C SER A 58 -13.77 -15.97 -25.32
N SER A 59 -14.15 -17.03 -24.61
CA SER A 59 -15.03 -16.96 -23.43
C SER A 59 -14.39 -16.19 -22.27
N VAL A 60 -13.07 -16.31 -22.08
CA VAL A 60 -12.33 -15.60 -21.03
C VAL A 60 -12.35 -14.10 -21.31
N PHE A 61 -12.02 -13.71 -22.56
CA PHE A 61 -12.03 -12.30 -22.97
C PHE A 61 -13.41 -11.66 -22.79
N THR A 62 -14.47 -12.32 -23.26
CA THR A 62 -15.83 -11.81 -23.16
C THR A 62 -16.30 -11.71 -21.71
N THR A 63 -15.99 -12.71 -20.87
CA THR A 63 -16.29 -12.68 -19.43
C THR A 63 -15.58 -11.52 -18.73
N THR A 64 -14.27 -11.35 -18.98
CA THR A 64 -13.50 -10.24 -18.43
C THR A 64 -14.04 -8.88 -18.91
N LEU A 65 -14.37 -8.75 -20.19
CA LEU A 65 -14.90 -7.51 -20.76
C LEU A 65 -16.25 -7.12 -20.15
N TRP A 66 -17.22 -8.06 -20.13
CA TRP A 66 -18.54 -7.80 -19.55
C TRP A 66 -18.47 -7.52 -18.05
N THR A 67 -17.57 -8.18 -17.33
CA THR A 67 -17.32 -7.90 -15.92
C THR A 67 -16.79 -6.47 -15.72
N LYS A 68 -15.79 -6.07 -16.50
CA LYS A 68 -15.22 -4.71 -16.46
C LYS A 68 -16.28 -3.65 -16.78
N ILE A 69 -17.09 -3.86 -17.81
CA ILE A 69 -18.20 -2.97 -18.20
C ILE A 69 -19.25 -2.92 -17.09
N GLY A 70 -19.64 -4.07 -16.54
CA GLY A 70 -20.60 -4.17 -15.45
C GLY A 70 -20.14 -3.40 -14.20
N LEU A 71 -18.91 -3.63 -13.75
CA LEU A 71 -18.34 -2.90 -12.61
C LEU A 71 -18.22 -1.40 -12.88
N PHE A 72 -17.80 -1.02 -14.09
CA PHE A 72 -17.73 0.39 -14.50
C PHE A 72 -19.10 1.08 -14.39
N LEU A 73 -20.13 0.47 -14.97
CA LEU A 73 -21.48 1.03 -14.98
C LEU A 73 -22.09 1.06 -13.58
N VAL A 74 -22.01 -0.04 -12.83
CA VAL A 74 -22.62 -0.15 -11.49
C VAL A 74 -21.96 0.83 -10.52
N PHE A 75 -20.65 0.78 -10.34
CA PHE A 75 -19.96 1.63 -9.36
C PHE A 75 -19.85 3.08 -9.82
N GLY A 76 -19.76 3.33 -11.12
CA GLY A 76 -19.81 4.68 -11.66
C GLY A 76 -21.18 5.33 -11.45
N LEU A 77 -22.27 4.60 -11.69
CA LEU A 77 -23.63 5.07 -11.42
C LEU A 77 -23.89 5.25 -9.93
N LEU A 78 -23.48 4.30 -9.08
CA LEU A 78 -23.61 4.43 -7.63
C LEU A 78 -22.88 5.67 -7.10
N MET A 79 -21.66 5.95 -7.58
CA MET A 79 -20.90 7.14 -7.18
C MET A 79 -21.59 8.43 -7.67
N ALA A 80 -22.00 8.46 -8.94
CA ALA A 80 -22.69 9.61 -9.52
C ALA A 80 -24.01 9.90 -8.78
N LEU A 81 -24.78 8.87 -8.43
CA LEU A 81 -26.00 8.99 -7.64
C LEU A 81 -25.70 9.46 -6.22
N ALA A 82 -24.73 8.87 -5.52
CA ALA A 82 -24.38 9.26 -4.16
C ALA A 82 -24.03 10.75 -4.10
N ILE A 83 -23.15 11.23 -4.97
CA ILE A 83 -22.75 12.64 -5.01
C ILE A 83 -23.89 13.52 -5.50
N GLY A 84 -24.59 13.12 -6.57
CA GLY A 84 -25.68 13.90 -7.17
C GLY A 84 -26.86 14.11 -6.22
N VAL A 85 -27.27 13.06 -5.50
CA VAL A 85 -28.32 13.14 -4.48
C VAL A 85 -27.89 14.06 -3.34
N ASN A 86 -26.64 13.97 -2.87
CA ASN A 86 -26.15 14.82 -1.79
C ASN A 86 -26.04 16.31 -2.20
N ILE A 87 -25.59 16.61 -3.42
CA ILE A 87 -25.59 17.98 -3.96
C ILE A 87 -27.02 18.50 -4.10
N TRP A 88 -27.93 17.69 -4.66
CA TRP A 88 -29.33 18.06 -4.82
C TRP A 88 -30.00 18.32 -3.47
N LEU A 89 -29.79 17.45 -2.49
CA LEU A 89 -30.33 17.58 -1.14
C LEU A 89 -29.77 18.81 -0.44
N ALA A 90 -28.46 19.04 -0.51
CA ALA A 90 -27.83 20.25 0.03
C ALA A 90 -28.41 21.53 -0.59
N HIS A 91 -28.67 21.53 -1.90
CA HIS A 91 -29.29 22.67 -2.57
C HIS A 91 -30.76 22.88 -2.17
N ARG A 92 -31.52 21.79 -1.96
CA ARG A 92 -32.92 21.86 -1.51
C ARG A 92 -33.03 22.37 -0.08
N LEU A 93 -32.09 22.03 0.78
CA LEU A 93 -32.02 22.42 2.18
C LEU A 93 -31.44 23.84 2.41
N ARG A 94 -31.34 24.66 1.36
CA ARG A 94 -30.82 26.04 1.46
C ARG A 94 -31.78 26.92 2.28
N PRO A 95 -31.27 27.80 3.17
CA PRO A 95 -32.11 28.79 3.84
C PRO A 95 -32.70 29.79 2.82
N PRO A 96 -33.95 30.28 3.02
CA PRO A 96 -34.47 31.41 2.27
C PRO A 96 -33.55 32.63 2.50
N LEU A 97 -33.23 33.38 1.45
CA LEU A 97 -32.25 34.47 1.48
C LEU A 97 -32.64 35.55 2.50
N SER A 98 -32.07 35.47 3.71
CA SER A 98 -32.20 36.51 4.73
C SER A 98 -30.84 36.80 5.35
N ALA A 99 -30.44 38.07 5.22
CA ALA A 99 -29.22 38.74 5.69
C ALA A 99 -27.93 38.45 4.92
N MET A 100 -27.65 39.27 3.89
CA MET A 100 -26.41 39.34 3.12
C MET A 100 -25.24 39.82 4.00
N SER A 101 -24.35 38.91 4.38
CA SER A 101 -23.01 39.29 4.87
C SER A 101 -22.07 39.67 3.70
N LEU A 102 -20.98 40.38 3.97
CA LEU A 102 -19.96 40.73 2.95
C LEU A 102 -19.38 39.49 2.23
N GLU A 103 -19.26 38.37 2.95
CA GLU A 103 -18.84 37.06 2.41
C GLU A 103 -19.90 36.47 1.44
N GLN A 104 -21.19 36.73 1.67
CA GLN A 104 -22.25 36.30 0.77
C GLN A 104 -22.33 37.14 -0.51
N GLN A 105 -21.96 38.42 -0.45
CA GLN A 105 -21.93 39.30 -1.64
C GLN A 105 -20.84 38.89 -2.65
N SER A 106 -19.67 38.41 -2.19
CA SER A 106 -18.64 37.85 -3.08
C SER A 106 -19.09 36.53 -3.71
N LEU A 107 -19.77 35.67 -2.93
CA LEU A 107 -20.34 34.41 -3.39
C LEU A 107 -21.52 34.61 -4.35
N ASP A 108 -22.29 35.70 -4.25
CA ASP A 108 -23.37 36.02 -5.17
C ASP A 108 -22.91 36.20 -6.62
N ARG A 109 -21.70 36.73 -6.83
CA ARG A 109 -21.09 36.83 -8.17
C ARG A 109 -20.80 35.44 -8.77
N TYR A 110 -20.35 34.50 -7.94
CA TYR A 110 -20.14 33.10 -8.34
C TYR A 110 -21.47 32.37 -8.57
N ARG A 111 -22.48 32.58 -7.70
CA ARG A 111 -23.83 32.02 -7.87
C ARG A 111 -24.47 32.48 -9.17
N MET A 112 -24.40 33.77 -9.50
CA MET A 112 -24.96 34.34 -10.73
C MET A 112 -24.30 33.76 -11.99
N SER A 113 -23.00 33.46 -11.94
CA SER A 113 -22.28 32.84 -13.06
C SER A 113 -22.63 31.36 -13.26
N VAL A 114 -22.93 30.63 -12.18
CA VAL A 114 -23.26 29.19 -12.22
C VAL A 114 -24.76 28.92 -12.37
N ALA A 115 -25.62 29.86 -11.94
CA ALA A 115 -27.07 29.75 -11.95
C ALA A 115 -27.70 29.29 -13.29
N PRO A 116 -27.31 29.82 -14.47
CA PRO A 116 -27.90 29.38 -15.74
C PRO A 116 -27.48 27.96 -16.13
N PHE A 117 -26.29 27.51 -15.72
CA PHE A 117 -25.75 26.20 -16.09
C PHE A 117 -25.82 25.16 -14.96
N LYS A 118 -26.46 25.46 -13.83
CA LYS A 118 -26.40 24.63 -12.61
C LYS A 118 -26.74 23.15 -12.81
N LYS A 119 -27.72 22.82 -13.67
CA LYS A 119 -28.11 21.43 -13.98
C LYS A 119 -27.01 20.73 -14.79
N TRP A 120 -26.44 21.43 -15.77
CA TRP A 120 -25.36 20.92 -16.61
C TRP A 120 -24.04 20.79 -15.85
N VAL A 121 -23.72 21.73 -14.96
CA VAL A 121 -22.55 21.65 -14.08
C VAL A 121 -22.69 20.48 -13.11
N LEU A 122 -23.88 20.28 -12.51
CA LEU A 122 -24.13 19.12 -11.64
C LEU A 122 -23.97 17.80 -12.41
N LEU A 123 -24.58 17.69 -13.59
CA LEU A 123 -24.43 16.50 -14.44
C LEU A 123 -22.98 16.29 -14.86
N ALA A 124 -22.25 17.34 -15.24
CA ALA A 124 -20.85 17.24 -15.64
C ALA A 124 -19.96 16.78 -14.48
N VAL A 125 -20.13 17.34 -13.28
CA VAL A 125 -19.33 16.97 -12.10
C VAL A 125 -19.66 15.55 -11.64
N THR A 126 -20.95 15.19 -11.54
CA THR A 126 -21.36 13.84 -11.12
C THR A 126 -20.97 12.78 -12.15
N ALA A 127 -21.10 13.08 -13.44
CA ALA A 127 -20.61 12.21 -14.51
C ALA A 127 -19.09 12.07 -14.45
N LEU A 128 -18.32 13.15 -14.31
CA LEU A 128 -16.86 13.09 -14.25
C LEU A 128 -16.39 12.21 -13.07
N VAL A 129 -16.92 12.44 -11.87
CA VAL A 129 -16.54 11.65 -10.69
C VAL A 129 -17.05 10.21 -10.81
N GLY A 130 -18.24 10.00 -11.38
CA GLY A 130 -18.77 8.67 -11.69
C GLY A 130 -17.90 7.90 -12.70
N LEU A 131 -17.41 8.55 -13.76
CA LEU A 131 -16.51 7.93 -14.75
C LEU A 131 -15.19 7.53 -14.11
N ILE A 132 -14.61 8.37 -13.24
CA ILE A 132 -13.37 8.05 -12.52
C ILE A 132 -13.58 6.87 -11.57
N ALA A 133 -14.68 6.88 -10.81
CA ALA A 133 -15.01 5.79 -9.89
C ALA A 133 -15.30 4.47 -10.62
N GLY A 134 -16.05 4.53 -11.72
CA GLY A 134 -16.31 3.37 -12.58
C GLY A 134 -15.02 2.82 -13.20
N ALA A 135 -14.12 3.68 -13.69
CA ALA A 135 -12.83 3.26 -14.22
C ALA A 135 -11.97 2.57 -13.15
N SER A 136 -11.94 3.12 -11.93
CA SER A 136 -11.25 2.51 -10.80
C SER A 136 -11.86 1.14 -10.42
N ALA A 137 -13.18 1.04 -10.37
CA ALA A 137 -13.89 -0.22 -10.07
C ALA A 137 -13.69 -1.29 -11.15
N SER A 138 -13.64 -0.90 -12.43
CA SER A 138 -13.34 -1.80 -13.55
C SER A 138 -11.97 -2.48 -13.40
N GLY A 139 -10.99 -1.80 -12.79
CA GLY A 139 -9.69 -2.39 -12.46
C GLY A 139 -9.77 -3.57 -11.48
N GLN A 140 -10.83 -3.65 -10.68
CA GLN A 140 -11.05 -4.69 -9.64
C GLN A 140 -11.81 -5.91 -10.15
N TRP A 141 -11.87 -6.12 -11.47
CA TRP A 141 -12.57 -7.25 -12.08
C TRP A 141 -12.09 -8.63 -11.57
N ARG A 142 -10.78 -8.79 -11.28
CA ARG A 142 -10.24 -10.03 -10.70
C ARG A 142 -10.82 -10.30 -9.32
N THR A 143 -10.82 -9.27 -8.47
CA THR A 143 -11.36 -9.33 -7.11
C THR A 143 -12.83 -9.70 -7.10
N TRP A 144 -13.63 -9.13 -8.02
CA TRP A 144 -15.03 -9.49 -8.19
C TRP A 144 -15.23 -10.93 -8.68
N LEU A 145 -14.49 -11.37 -9.70
CA LEU A 145 -14.62 -12.73 -10.22
C LEU A 145 -14.19 -13.79 -9.20
N MET A 146 -13.15 -13.51 -8.42
CA MET A 146 -12.73 -14.37 -7.31
C MET A 146 -13.81 -14.45 -6.22
N TYR A 147 -14.48 -13.35 -5.90
CA TYR A 147 -15.60 -13.34 -4.96
C TYR A 147 -16.79 -14.17 -5.46
N VAL A 148 -17.23 -13.96 -6.70
CA VAL A 148 -18.43 -14.63 -7.25
C VAL A 148 -18.19 -16.12 -7.53
N ASN A 149 -16.98 -16.48 -7.96
CA ASN A 149 -16.62 -17.86 -8.32
C ASN A 149 -15.73 -18.52 -7.25
N GLY A 150 -15.72 -17.98 -6.03
CA GLY A 150 -14.93 -18.53 -4.93
C GLY A 150 -15.38 -19.94 -4.57
N VAL A 151 -14.41 -20.83 -4.34
CA VAL A 151 -14.66 -22.20 -3.88
C VAL A 151 -14.09 -22.39 -2.48
N PRO A 152 -14.74 -23.19 -1.61
CA PRO A 152 -14.19 -23.50 -0.30
C PRO A 152 -12.89 -24.29 -0.44
N PHE A 153 -11.89 -23.98 0.37
CA PHE A 153 -10.66 -24.76 0.43
C PHE A 153 -10.84 -26.01 1.32
N GLY A 154 -11.84 -26.01 2.20
CA GLY A 154 -12.11 -27.13 3.13
C GLY A 154 -11.25 -27.10 4.39
N THR A 155 -10.28 -26.19 4.45
CA THR A 155 -9.41 -25.95 5.61
C THR A 155 -9.83 -24.67 6.32
N LYS A 156 -10.00 -24.75 7.64
CA LYS A 156 -10.37 -23.61 8.48
C LYS A 156 -9.16 -22.99 9.13
N ASP A 157 -9.20 -21.67 9.26
CA ASP A 157 -8.16 -20.93 9.95
C ASP A 157 -8.20 -21.23 11.47
N PRO A 158 -7.05 -21.44 12.13
CA PRO A 158 -7.01 -21.81 13.55
C PRO A 158 -7.58 -20.76 14.51
N GLN A 159 -7.67 -19.48 14.10
CA GLN A 159 -7.98 -18.36 14.99
C GLN A 159 -9.46 -17.96 14.97
N PHE A 160 -10.04 -17.78 13.78
CA PHE A 160 -11.42 -17.36 13.57
C PHE A 160 -12.32 -18.50 13.07
N GLN A 161 -11.76 -19.68 12.79
CA GLN A 161 -12.50 -20.87 12.34
C GLN A 161 -13.28 -20.64 11.04
N LEU A 162 -12.81 -19.71 10.21
CA LEU A 162 -13.34 -19.41 8.89
C LEU A 162 -12.56 -20.19 7.84
N ASP A 163 -13.21 -20.56 6.74
CA ASP A 163 -12.52 -21.21 5.61
C ASP A 163 -11.47 -20.24 5.02
N VAL A 164 -10.32 -20.76 4.58
CA VAL A 164 -9.28 -19.98 3.90
C VAL A 164 -9.84 -19.21 2.68
N ALA A 165 -10.89 -19.72 2.04
CA ALA A 165 -11.65 -19.06 0.97
C ALA A 165 -12.10 -17.65 1.34
N PHE A 166 -12.51 -17.43 2.59
CA PHE A 166 -12.94 -16.11 3.05
C PHE A 166 -11.82 -15.08 2.94
N TYR A 167 -10.58 -15.46 3.28
CA TYR A 167 -9.43 -14.56 3.24
C TYR A 167 -8.91 -14.34 1.82
N ALA A 168 -8.96 -15.37 0.98
CA ALA A 168 -8.49 -15.32 -0.40
C ALA A 168 -9.47 -14.59 -1.34
N PHE A 169 -10.78 -14.77 -1.16
CA PHE A 169 -11.80 -14.35 -2.13
C PHE A 169 -12.75 -13.26 -1.59
N ASP A 170 -13.33 -13.45 -0.40
CA ASP A 170 -14.37 -12.55 0.13
C ASP A 170 -13.81 -11.26 0.72
N LEU A 171 -12.81 -11.37 1.58
CA LEU A 171 -12.23 -10.26 2.32
C LEU A 171 -11.68 -9.14 1.42
N PRO A 172 -10.95 -9.44 0.31
CA PRO A 172 -10.52 -8.42 -0.65
C PRO A 172 -11.68 -7.64 -1.25
N PHE A 173 -12.80 -8.31 -1.58
CA PHE A 173 -13.98 -7.65 -2.14
C PHE A 173 -14.70 -6.78 -1.11
N TYR A 174 -14.87 -7.26 0.13
CA TYR A 174 -15.43 -6.44 1.22
C TYR A 174 -14.58 -5.20 1.52
N ARG A 175 -13.24 -5.32 1.45
CA ARG A 175 -12.33 -4.18 1.58
C ARG A 175 -12.47 -3.19 0.42
N PHE A 176 -12.65 -3.67 -0.80
CA PHE A 176 -12.95 -2.82 -1.94
C PHE A 176 -14.27 -2.05 -1.75
N LEU A 177 -15.34 -2.72 -1.32
CA LEU A 177 -16.63 -2.08 -1.03
C LEU A 177 -16.52 -1.02 0.06
N LEU A 178 -15.76 -1.28 1.13
CA LEU A 178 -15.48 -0.29 2.17
C LEU A 178 -14.71 0.91 1.62
N GLY A 179 -13.65 0.67 0.84
CA GLY A 179 -12.86 1.74 0.22
C GLY A 179 -13.72 2.61 -0.70
N PHE A 180 -14.58 2.00 -1.52
CA PHE A 180 -15.56 2.68 -2.35
C PHE A 180 -16.55 3.50 -1.50
N GLY A 181 -17.11 2.90 -0.44
CA GLY A 181 -18.02 3.58 0.48
C GLY A 181 -17.40 4.79 1.17
N PHE A 182 -16.13 4.68 1.60
CA PHE A 182 -15.38 5.82 2.14
C PHE A 182 -15.19 6.92 1.11
N ALA A 183 -14.75 6.58 -0.10
CA ALA A 183 -14.57 7.54 -1.17
C ALA A 183 -15.91 8.24 -1.50
N ALA A 184 -16.99 7.49 -1.65
CA ALA A 184 -18.32 8.03 -1.93
C ALA A 184 -18.81 8.96 -0.81
N THR A 185 -18.61 8.58 0.45
CA THR A 185 -19.04 9.38 1.61
C THR A 185 -18.20 10.64 1.76
N VAL A 186 -16.88 10.56 1.61
CA VAL A 186 -15.98 11.73 1.72
C VAL A 186 -16.22 12.70 0.57
N LEU A 187 -16.33 12.22 -0.67
CA LEU A 187 -16.63 13.07 -1.82
C LEU A 187 -18.02 13.70 -1.70
N SER A 188 -19.02 12.95 -1.21
CA SER A 188 -20.35 13.49 -0.92
C SER A 188 -20.33 14.53 0.20
N LEU A 189 -19.54 14.30 1.26
CA LEU A 189 -19.37 15.25 2.37
C LEU A 189 -18.73 16.56 1.88
N ILE A 190 -17.67 16.48 1.09
CA ILE A 190 -17.02 17.65 0.48
C ILE A 190 -18.00 18.38 -0.44
N ALA A 191 -18.67 17.65 -1.33
CA ALA A 191 -19.64 18.24 -2.25
C ALA A 191 -20.82 18.90 -1.52
N ALA A 192 -21.35 18.26 -0.47
CA ALA A 192 -22.42 18.79 0.37
C ALA A 192 -21.97 20.01 1.17
N ALA A 193 -20.77 19.98 1.75
CA ALA A 193 -20.19 21.09 2.50
C ALA A 193 -19.94 22.31 1.59
N LEU A 194 -19.35 22.10 0.40
CA LEU A 194 -19.16 23.15 -0.60
C LEU A 194 -20.50 23.74 -1.06
N THR A 195 -21.52 22.89 -1.27
CA THR A 195 -22.86 23.36 -1.66
C THR A 195 -23.50 24.18 -0.53
N HIS A 196 -23.42 23.71 0.71
CA HIS A 196 -23.94 24.45 1.87
C HIS A 196 -23.18 25.76 2.12
N TYR A 197 -21.86 25.79 1.91
CA TYR A 197 -21.07 27.02 1.97
C TYR A 197 -21.47 27.99 0.85
N LEU A 198 -21.52 27.50 -0.40
CA LEU A 198 -21.87 28.30 -1.56
C LEU A 198 -23.27 28.89 -1.44
N TYR A 199 -24.26 28.19 -0.88
CA TYR A 199 -25.64 28.69 -0.72
C TYR A 199 -25.97 29.25 0.68
N GLY A 200 -24.96 29.46 1.53
CA GLY A 200 -25.10 30.16 2.81
C GLY A 200 -25.68 29.35 3.98
N GLY A 201 -25.78 28.03 3.84
CA GLY A 201 -26.11 27.07 4.90
C GLY A 201 -24.98 26.83 5.91
N LEU A 202 -23.72 27.07 5.51
CA LEU A 202 -22.52 27.15 6.36
C LEU A 202 -21.92 28.56 6.27
N ARG A 203 -21.62 29.18 7.41
CA ARG A 203 -21.01 30.52 7.51
C ARG A 203 -19.78 30.44 8.42
N ILE A 204 -18.61 30.83 7.92
CA ILE A 204 -17.34 30.71 8.66
C ILE A 204 -17.09 31.96 9.53
N THR A 205 -17.50 33.14 9.05
CA THR A 205 -17.07 34.44 9.63
C THR A 205 -18.20 35.29 10.22
N SER A 206 -19.44 34.79 10.28
CA SER A 206 -20.61 35.58 10.75
C SER A 206 -20.81 35.48 12.27
N PRO A 207 -21.13 36.59 12.98
CA PRO A 207 -21.68 36.53 14.33
C PRO A 207 -23.02 35.76 14.32
N GLY A 208 -23.21 34.82 15.25
CA GLY A 208 -24.39 33.95 15.34
C GLY A 208 -24.14 32.47 15.00
N ALA A 209 -25.20 31.71 14.72
CA ALA A 209 -25.12 30.29 14.41
C ALA A 209 -24.35 30.05 13.10
N ARG A 210 -23.19 29.38 13.20
CA ARG A 210 -22.27 29.10 12.08
C ARG A 210 -22.84 28.12 11.03
N ALA A 211 -23.92 27.41 11.34
CA ALA A 211 -24.56 26.45 10.44
C ALA A 211 -26.08 26.38 10.68
N THR A 212 -26.87 26.21 9.62
CA THR A 212 -28.33 26.07 9.70
C THR A 212 -28.76 24.68 10.21
N GLY A 213 -29.92 24.57 10.87
CA GLY A 213 -30.46 23.27 11.34
C GLY A 213 -30.55 22.18 10.25
N ALA A 214 -30.80 22.58 9.01
CA ALA A 214 -30.87 21.66 7.87
C ALA A 214 -29.48 21.24 7.35
N ALA A 215 -28.54 22.18 7.23
CA ALA A 215 -27.15 21.86 6.88
C ALA A 215 -26.50 20.96 7.94
N THR A 216 -26.86 21.19 9.20
CA THR A 216 -26.33 20.42 10.32
C THR A 216 -26.83 19.00 10.38
N GLY A 217 -28.13 18.78 10.18
CA GLY A 217 -28.69 17.44 10.01
C GLY A 217 -28.03 16.68 8.86
N HIS A 218 -27.94 17.30 7.68
CA HIS A 218 -27.36 16.66 6.49
C HIS A 218 -25.89 16.23 6.68
N LEU A 219 -25.04 17.13 7.16
CA LEU A 219 -23.63 16.83 7.39
C LEU A 219 -23.42 15.81 8.51
N SER A 220 -24.27 15.84 9.54
CA SER A 220 -24.20 14.84 10.62
C SER A 220 -24.56 13.44 10.15
N VAL A 221 -25.54 13.28 9.24
CA VAL A 221 -25.85 11.99 8.63
C VAL A 221 -24.69 11.47 7.79
N LEU A 222 -24.06 12.32 6.98
CA LEU A 222 -22.88 11.93 6.19
C LEU A 222 -21.70 11.53 7.07
N LEU A 223 -21.45 12.26 8.16
CA LEU A 223 -20.44 11.88 9.15
C LEU A 223 -20.81 10.60 9.89
N GLY A 224 -22.09 10.38 10.21
CA GLY A 224 -22.59 9.15 10.81
C GLY A 224 -22.38 7.95 9.90
N ILE A 225 -22.63 8.09 8.60
CA ILE A 225 -22.31 7.05 7.59
C ILE A 225 -20.80 6.80 7.55
N PHE A 226 -19.96 7.85 7.54
CA PHE A 226 -18.50 7.71 7.55
C PHE A 226 -18.01 6.93 8.80
N VAL A 227 -18.53 7.27 9.98
CA VAL A 227 -18.17 6.59 11.23
C VAL A 227 -18.72 5.16 11.26
N SER A 228 -19.90 4.91 10.68
CA SER A 228 -20.45 3.55 10.53
C SER A 228 -19.57 2.69 9.64
N LEU A 229 -19.10 3.23 8.51
CA LEU A 229 -18.12 2.57 7.65
C LEU A 229 -16.81 2.30 8.41
N LYS A 230 -16.36 3.21 9.28
CA LYS A 230 -15.20 2.97 10.16
C LYS A 230 -15.43 1.85 11.15
N ALA A 231 -16.62 1.72 11.73
CA ALA A 231 -16.96 0.59 12.57
C ALA A 231 -16.82 -0.73 11.79
N VAL A 232 -17.46 -0.83 10.62
CA VAL A 232 -17.35 -2.03 9.77
C VAL A 232 -15.88 -2.29 9.37
N ALA A 233 -15.10 -1.24 9.09
CA ALA A 233 -13.67 -1.37 8.83
C ALA A 233 -12.90 -1.94 10.02
N TYR A 234 -13.15 -1.48 11.26
CA TYR A 234 -12.52 -2.07 12.45
C TYR A 234 -12.89 -3.54 12.64
N TRP A 235 -14.13 -3.91 12.30
CA TRP A 235 -14.55 -5.31 12.35
C TRP A 235 -13.78 -6.17 11.34
N LEU A 236 -13.66 -5.71 10.09
CA LEU A 236 -12.93 -6.41 9.02
C LEU A 236 -11.41 -6.38 9.19
N ASP A 237 -10.86 -5.34 9.81
CA ASP A 237 -9.42 -5.22 10.09
C ASP A 237 -8.91 -6.39 10.93
N ARG A 238 -9.76 -6.98 11.78
CA ARG A 238 -9.40 -8.15 12.61
C ARG A 238 -9.04 -9.36 11.77
N TYR A 239 -9.85 -9.67 10.74
CA TYR A 239 -9.54 -10.72 9.79
C TYR A 239 -8.34 -10.35 8.91
N GLY A 240 -8.20 -9.06 8.62
CA GLY A 240 -7.05 -8.50 7.94
C GLY A 240 -5.70 -8.74 8.60
N LEU A 241 -5.66 -8.90 9.93
CA LEU A 241 -4.43 -9.21 10.66
C LEU A 241 -3.92 -10.61 10.32
N ALA A 242 -4.78 -11.54 9.90
CA ALA A 242 -4.39 -12.91 9.57
C ALA A 242 -3.58 -13.02 8.26
N VAL A 243 -3.83 -12.12 7.32
CA VAL A 243 -3.22 -12.09 5.98
C VAL A 243 -2.22 -10.93 5.82
N LYS A 244 -1.85 -10.28 6.92
CA LYS A 244 -0.90 -9.17 6.90
C LYS A 244 0.53 -9.73 6.90
N SER A 245 1.37 -9.25 5.99
CA SER A 245 2.81 -9.46 6.06
C SER A 245 3.43 -8.50 7.08
N SER A 246 4.31 -9.02 7.94
CA SER A 246 5.01 -8.26 8.96
C SER A 246 6.45 -8.74 9.13
N ASP A 247 7.32 -7.84 9.53
CA ASP A 247 8.74 -8.14 9.74
C ASP A 247 8.99 -8.61 11.18
N PHE A 248 9.84 -9.64 11.32
CA PHE A 248 10.31 -10.20 12.57
C PHE A 248 11.84 -10.23 12.60
N LYS A 249 12.45 -10.19 13.79
CA LYS A 249 13.91 -10.08 13.96
C LYS A 249 14.72 -11.21 13.28
N ALA A 250 14.09 -12.36 13.06
CA ALA A 250 14.67 -13.54 12.41
C ALA A 250 14.19 -13.79 10.96
N ALA A 251 13.17 -13.07 10.47
CA ALA A 251 12.61 -13.26 9.13
C ALA A 251 11.87 -12.01 8.63
N GLU A 252 12.22 -11.55 7.42
CA GLU A 252 11.51 -10.49 6.69
C GLU A 252 10.32 -11.11 5.90
N ASN A 253 9.22 -10.37 5.69
CA ASN A 253 8.04 -10.81 4.92
C ASN A 253 7.26 -12.03 5.47
N TRP A 254 7.20 -12.20 6.79
CA TRP A 254 6.38 -13.26 7.39
C TRP A 254 4.89 -12.91 7.36
N THR A 255 4.02 -13.85 6.97
CA THR A 255 2.57 -13.63 6.84
C THR A 255 1.80 -14.44 7.88
N GLY A 256 1.10 -13.77 8.80
CA GLY A 256 0.33 -14.45 9.86
C GLY A 256 0.07 -13.55 11.08
N LEU A 257 -0.67 -14.08 12.08
CA LEU A 257 -0.90 -13.36 13.35
C LEU A 257 0.26 -13.54 14.32
N ARG A 258 0.86 -12.45 14.79
CA ARG A 258 1.80 -12.47 15.92
C ARG A 258 1.09 -12.57 17.26
N TYR A 259 1.84 -12.85 18.33
CA TYR A 259 1.33 -12.77 19.70
C TYR A 259 0.65 -11.43 19.99
N VAL A 260 1.26 -10.32 19.56
CA VAL A 260 0.69 -8.97 19.77
C VAL A 260 -0.54 -8.74 18.90
N ASP A 261 -0.58 -9.31 17.68
CA ASP A 261 -1.76 -9.21 16.83
C ASP A 261 -2.97 -9.89 17.46
N ALA A 262 -2.78 -11.13 17.93
CA ALA A 262 -3.84 -11.92 18.55
C ALA A 262 -4.28 -11.35 19.92
N ASN A 263 -3.33 -10.94 20.77
CA ASN A 263 -3.64 -10.58 22.16
C ASN A 263 -3.79 -9.08 22.40
N ALA A 264 -3.29 -8.21 21.52
CA ALA A 264 -3.40 -6.76 21.71
C ALA A 264 -4.21 -6.08 20.59
N TYR A 265 -3.90 -6.35 19.32
CA TYR A 265 -4.61 -5.70 18.21
C TYR A 265 -6.05 -6.21 18.05
N LEU A 266 -6.34 -7.50 18.22
CA LEU A 266 -7.72 -8.01 18.13
C LEU A 266 -8.67 -7.41 19.18
N PRO A 267 -8.31 -7.38 20.48
CA PRO A 267 -9.14 -6.69 21.48
C PRO A 267 -9.25 -5.20 21.19
N ALA A 268 -8.15 -4.53 20.81
CA ALA A 268 -8.14 -3.12 20.48
C ALA A 268 -9.13 -2.77 19.36
N LYS A 269 -9.12 -3.53 18.27
CA LYS A 269 -10.05 -3.35 17.13
C LYS A 269 -11.50 -3.60 17.54
N THR A 270 -11.75 -4.55 18.43
CA THR A 270 -13.11 -4.83 18.94
C THR A 270 -13.62 -3.69 19.83
N ILE A 271 -12.78 -3.13 20.69
CA ILE A 271 -13.14 -1.95 21.50
C ILE A 271 -13.40 -0.74 20.60
N LEU A 272 -12.54 -0.50 19.61
CA LEU A 272 -12.71 0.60 18.66
C LEU A 272 -13.97 0.45 17.80
N PHE A 273 -14.35 -0.78 17.45
CA PHE A 273 -15.63 -1.06 16.80
C PHE A 273 -16.80 -0.58 17.68
N CYS A 274 -16.85 -0.97 18.95
CA CYS A 274 -17.92 -0.55 19.87
C CYS A 274 -17.97 0.98 20.03
N ILE A 275 -16.81 1.63 20.21
CA ILE A 275 -16.72 3.09 20.31
C ILE A 275 -17.22 3.76 19.02
N ALA A 276 -16.83 3.25 17.85
CA ALA A 276 -17.25 3.78 16.57
C ALA A 276 -18.77 3.63 16.36
N VAL A 277 -19.37 2.50 16.75
CA VAL A 277 -20.83 2.31 16.71
C VAL A 277 -21.54 3.35 17.58
N ILE A 278 -21.08 3.57 18.82
CA ILE A 278 -21.64 4.58 19.71
C ILE A 278 -21.53 5.98 19.08
N CYS A 279 -20.37 6.31 18.51
CA CYS A 279 -20.17 7.60 17.84
C CYS A 279 -21.08 7.76 16.61
N ALA A 280 -21.27 6.71 15.81
CA ALA A 280 -22.19 6.72 14.68
C ALA A 280 -23.63 7.02 15.14
N VAL A 281 -24.09 6.34 16.20
CA VAL A 281 -25.43 6.60 16.79
C VAL A 281 -25.55 8.05 17.27
N LEU A 282 -24.52 8.60 17.91
CA LEU A 282 -24.51 10.01 18.32
C LEU A 282 -24.63 10.96 17.12
N PHE A 283 -23.96 10.67 16.00
CA PHE A 283 -24.08 11.45 14.75
C PHE A 283 -25.43 11.32 14.05
N PHE A 284 -26.19 10.24 14.28
CA PHE A 284 -27.57 10.15 13.81
C PHE A 284 -28.53 10.85 14.79
N ALA A 285 -28.25 10.80 16.09
CA ALA A 285 -29.06 11.42 17.14
C ALA A 285 -29.09 12.96 17.08
N THR A 286 -28.09 13.59 16.44
CA THR A 286 -28.07 15.04 16.14
C THR A 286 -29.28 15.51 15.34
N LEU A 287 -29.89 14.64 14.54
CA LEU A 287 -31.05 14.98 13.73
C LEU A 287 -32.21 15.48 14.61
N TRP A 288 -32.35 14.90 15.81
CA TRP A 288 -33.36 15.29 16.78
C TRP A 288 -32.88 16.39 17.74
N ARG A 289 -31.64 16.32 18.24
CA ARG A 289 -31.15 17.24 19.28
C ARG A 289 -30.58 18.57 18.74
N ARG A 290 -30.28 18.65 17.43
CA ARG A 290 -29.71 19.83 16.74
C ARG A 290 -28.44 20.43 17.37
N THR A 291 -27.70 19.67 18.20
CA THR A 291 -26.46 20.10 18.86
C THR A 291 -25.24 19.34 18.33
N TRP A 292 -24.15 20.07 18.02
CA TRP A 292 -22.91 19.49 17.48
C TRP A 292 -21.89 19.05 18.53
N GLN A 293 -22.01 19.55 19.76
CA GLN A 293 -21.00 19.35 20.77
C GLN A 293 -20.82 17.87 21.10
N LEU A 294 -21.92 17.13 21.31
CA LEU A 294 -21.84 15.73 21.72
C LEU A 294 -21.19 14.80 20.66
N PRO A 295 -21.59 14.81 19.38
CA PRO A 295 -20.94 13.99 18.35
C PRO A 295 -19.49 14.39 18.06
N VAL A 296 -19.18 15.70 18.09
CA VAL A 296 -17.81 16.16 17.83
C VAL A 296 -16.88 15.75 18.97
N ILE A 297 -17.33 15.85 20.22
CA ILE A 297 -16.58 15.34 21.38
C ILE A 297 -16.43 13.81 21.27
N GLY A 298 -17.51 13.09 20.95
CA GLY A 298 -17.47 11.65 20.74
C GLY A 298 -16.49 11.23 19.65
N PHE A 299 -16.49 11.92 18.51
CA PHE A 299 -15.53 11.69 17.43
C PHE A 299 -14.09 11.99 17.86
N GLY A 300 -13.86 13.10 18.56
CA GLY A 300 -12.55 13.45 19.12
C GLY A 300 -12.04 12.37 20.09
N LEU A 301 -12.92 11.88 20.96
CA LEU A 301 -12.61 10.79 21.88
C LEU A 301 -12.32 9.50 21.11
N MET A 302 -13.09 9.17 20.08
CA MET A 302 -12.83 8.00 19.22
C MET A 302 -11.45 8.08 18.56
N VAL A 303 -11.07 9.25 18.02
CA VAL A 303 -9.74 9.45 17.42
C VAL A 303 -8.64 9.28 18.47
N LEU A 304 -8.83 9.85 19.67
CA LEU A 304 -7.89 9.69 20.78
C LEU A 304 -7.77 8.21 21.21
N SER A 305 -8.90 7.53 21.40
CA SER A 305 -8.96 6.10 21.71
C SER A 305 -8.30 5.26 20.62
N ALA A 306 -8.46 5.63 19.34
CA ALA A 306 -7.81 4.93 18.23
C ALA A 306 -6.29 5.00 18.32
N ILE A 307 -5.73 6.15 18.73
CA ILE A 307 -4.29 6.32 18.93
C ILE A 307 -3.82 5.53 20.16
N LEU A 308 -4.51 5.67 21.29
CA LEU A 308 -4.12 5.04 22.55
C LEU A 308 -4.30 3.52 22.53
N ILE A 309 -5.50 3.05 22.20
CA ILE A 309 -5.86 1.63 22.23
C ILE A 309 -5.34 0.92 20.98
N GLY A 310 -5.40 1.57 19.81
CA GLY A 310 -4.99 0.96 18.54
C GLY A 310 -3.50 1.01 18.25
N GLY A 311 -2.74 1.95 18.86
CA GLY A 311 -1.31 2.12 18.62
C GLY A 311 -0.46 1.94 19.88
N LEU A 312 -0.74 2.73 20.92
CA LEU A 312 0.10 2.75 22.13
C LEU A 312 0.02 1.44 22.91
N TYR A 313 -1.18 0.88 23.13
CA TYR A 313 -1.34 -0.37 23.88
C TYR A 313 -0.60 -1.56 23.22
N PRO A 314 -0.77 -1.85 21.92
CA PRO A 314 0.01 -2.88 21.25
C PRO A 314 1.52 -2.64 21.29
N ALA A 315 1.96 -1.38 21.18
CA ALA A 315 3.39 -1.04 21.28
C ALA A 315 3.97 -1.33 22.67
N ILE A 316 3.20 -1.09 23.74
CA ILE A 316 3.58 -1.44 25.12
C ILE A 316 3.69 -2.97 25.25
N VAL A 317 2.70 -3.72 24.78
CA VAL A 317 2.73 -5.19 24.82
C VAL A 317 3.93 -5.74 24.03
N GLN A 318 4.20 -5.20 22.82
CA GLN A 318 5.36 -5.59 22.02
C GLN A 318 6.67 -5.32 22.77
N LYS A 319 6.86 -4.11 23.30
CA LYS A 319 8.13 -3.68 23.88
C LYS A 319 8.41 -4.32 25.24
N PHE A 320 7.37 -4.54 26.06
CA PHE A 320 7.55 -4.96 27.46
C PHE A 320 7.15 -6.42 27.73
N GLN A 321 6.31 -7.05 26.90
CA GLN A 321 5.94 -8.45 27.09
C GLN A 321 6.55 -9.38 26.03
N VAL A 322 6.63 -8.94 24.77
CA VAL A 322 7.08 -9.82 23.68
C VAL A 322 8.58 -9.72 23.45
N GLN A 323 9.14 -8.54 23.20
CA GLN A 323 10.58 -8.37 22.93
C GLN A 323 11.51 -9.00 23.98
N PRO A 324 11.22 -8.97 25.30
CA PRO A 324 12.09 -9.59 26.30
C PRO A 324 12.13 -11.12 26.24
N ASN A 325 11.07 -11.77 25.77
CA ASN A 325 10.98 -13.22 25.65
C ASN A 325 10.25 -13.62 24.36
N GLU A 326 10.76 -13.10 23.25
CA GLU A 326 10.08 -13.15 21.96
C GLU A 326 9.98 -14.59 21.44
N GLN A 327 11.04 -15.39 21.68
CA GLN A 327 11.09 -16.79 21.27
C GLN A 327 9.98 -17.64 21.90
N ALA A 328 9.75 -17.54 23.22
CA ALA A 328 8.70 -18.32 23.87
C ALA A 328 7.28 -17.84 23.52
N LYS A 329 7.09 -16.52 23.36
CA LYS A 329 5.78 -15.92 23.09
C LYS A 329 5.33 -16.08 21.64
N GLU A 330 6.25 -16.04 20.69
CA GLU A 330 5.96 -16.17 19.26
C GLU A 330 6.08 -17.62 18.77
N ALA A 331 6.78 -18.52 19.48
CA ALA A 331 6.88 -19.95 19.15
C ALA A 331 5.56 -20.62 18.73
N PRO A 332 4.43 -20.51 19.47
CA PRO A 332 3.19 -21.15 19.05
C PRO A 332 2.59 -20.55 17.76
N PHE A 333 2.85 -19.27 17.48
CA PHE A 333 2.40 -18.61 16.24
C PHE A 333 3.29 -18.98 15.06
N ILE A 334 4.60 -19.11 15.30
CA ILE A 334 5.57 -19.62 14.33
C ILE A 334 5.25 -21.07 13.95
N GLN A 335 4.97 -21.93 14.93
CA GLN A 335 4.62 -23.33 14.65
C GLN A 335 3.36 -23.42 13.76
N LYS A 336 2.29 -22.69 14.10
CA LYS A 336 1.07 -22.62 13.28
C LYS A 336 1.35 -22.16 11.84
N ASN A 337 2.28 -21.22 11.67
CA ASN A 337 2.67 -20.75 10.34
C ASN A 337 3.48 -21.81 9.58
N ILE A 338 4.41 -22.50 10.25
CA ILE A 338 5.16 -23.62 9.67
C ILE A 338 4.19 -24.72 9.23
N ASP A 339 3.26 -25.13 10.10
CA ASP A 339 2.27 -26.16 9.80
C ASP A 339 1.40 -25.74 8.60
N ALA A 340 0.87 -24.52 8.60
CA ALA A 340 0.06 -24.00 7.50
C ALA A 340 0.83 -23.87 6.19
N THR A 341 2.12 -23.50 6.24
CA THR A 341 2.98 -23.41 5.05
C THR A 341 3.27 -24.80 4.51
N ARG A 342 3.59 -25.76 5.38
CA ARG A 342 3.86 -27.15 4.98
C ARG A 342 2.63 -27.80 4.36
N ASP A 343 1.45 -27.58 4.93
CA ASP A 343 0.17 -28.00 4.34
C ASP A 343 -0.07 -27.33 2.98
N ALA A 344 0.15 -26.01 2.88
CA ALA A 344 -0.10 -25.27 1.63
C ALA A 344 0.82 -25.70 0.47
N TYR A 345 2.05 -26.10 0.77
CA TYR A 345 3.01 -26.61 -0.21
C TYR A 345 2.96 -28.14 -0.37
N ASP A 346 2.09 -28.84 0.36
CA ASP A 346 1.98 -30.31 0.37
C ASP A 346 3.31 -31.02 0.71
N ILE A 347 4.01 -30.48 1.72
CA ILE A 347 5.32 -30.98 2.22
C ILE A 347 5.29 -31.34 3.71
N ASP A 348 4.11 -31.40 4.32
CA ASP A 348 3.89 -31.82 5.70
C ASP A 348 4.37 -33.27 5.93
N LYS A 349 4.16 -34.14 4.94
CA LYS A 349 4.55 -35.56 4.96
C LYS A 349 5.93 -35.85 4.40
N ALA A 350 6.68 -34.82 3.99
CA ALA A 350 8.02 -35.00 3.48
C ALA A 350 8.92 -35.61 4.57
N GLN A 351 9.47 -36.79 4.31
CA GLN A 351 10.42 -37.43 5.19
C GLN A 351 11.81 -36.91 4.84
N MET A 352 12.51 -36.34 5.83
CA MET A 352 13.91 -36.01 5.68
C MET A 352 14.72 -37.25 6.05
N GLU A 353 15.44 -37.81 5.08
CA GLU A 353 16.44 -38.84 5.31
C GLU A 353 17.82 -38.20 5.33
N ASP A 354 18.43 -38.18 6.50
CA ASP A 354 19.84 -37.84 6.61
C ASP A 354 20.67 -38.98 6.02
N TYR A 355 21.30 -38.74 4.87
CA TYR A 355 22.26 -39.69 4.32
C TYR A 355 23.66 -39.34 4.86
N SER A 356 24.26 -40.29 5.58
CA SER A 356 25.70 -40.20 5.85
C SER A 356 26.43 -40.66 4.60
N GLY A 357 27.32 -39.83 4.06
CA GLY A 357 28.19 -40.25 2.96
C GLY A 357 29.04 -41.44 3.42
N GLN A 358 28.69 -42.66 3.01
CA GLN A 358 29.48 -43.84 3.33
C GLN A 358 30.63 -43.98 2.34
N ALA A 359 31.85 -43.84 2.85
CA ALA A 359 33.05 -44.13 2.09
C ALA A 359 33.04 -45.61 1.67
N THR A 360 33.09 -45.88 0.37
CA THR A 360 33.10 -47.24 -0.19
C THR A 360 34.45 -47.95 0.03
N THR A 361 35.42 -47.25 0.61
CA THR A 361 36.78 -47.74 0.89
C THR A 361 37.31 -47.07 2.15
N THR A 362 38.04 -47.81 2.98
CA THR A 362 38.78 -47.29 4.15
C THR A 362 40.21 -46.87 3.79
N ASP A 363 40.62 -47.05 2.52
CA ASP A 363 41.93 -46.65 2.01
C ASP A 363 42.01 -45.13 1.80
N ASP A 364 42.66 -44.47 2.74
CA ASP A 364 42.95 -43.03 2.77
C ASP A 364 43.52 -42.49 1.45
N ALA A 365 44.39 -43.26 0.77
CA ALA A 365 45.01 -42.81 -0.47
C ALA A 365 44.00 -42.80 -1.63
N LYS A 366 43.12 -43.81 -1.69
CA LYS A 366 42.03 -43.87 -2.67
C LYS A 366 40.95 -42.84 -2.38
N LEU A 367 40.62 -42.59 -1.11
CA LEU A 367 39.67 -41.53 -0.75
C LEU A 367 40.20 -40.15 -1.14
N ARG A 368 41.48 -39.86 -0.88
CA ARG A 368 42.11 -38.60 -1.31
C ARG A 368 42.20 -38.48 -2.84
N ALA A 369 42.53 -39.56 -3.53
CA ALA A 369 42.53 -39.58 -5.00
C ALA A 369 41.12 -39.37 -5.57
N ALA A 370 40.10 -40.03 -5.03
CA ALA A 370 38.71 -39.87 -5.43
C ALA A 370 38.16 -38.48 -5.10
N ALA A 371 38.52 -37.90 -3.94
CA ALA A 371 38.19 -36.52 -3.60
C ALA A 371 38.83 -35.50 -4.55
N ASN A 372 40.03 -35.79 -5.07
CA ASN A 372 40.69 -34.98 -6.10
C ASN A 372 40.06 -35.17 -7.50
N THR A 373 39.28 -36.23 -7.72
CA THR A 373 38.66 -36.55 -9.03
C THR A 373 37.17 -36.19 -9.09
N ALA A 374 36.48 -36.28 -7.96
CA ALA A 374 35.12 -35.80 -7.81
C ALA A 374 35.15 -34.27 -7.78
N ALA A 375 34.37 -33.64 -8.65
CA ALA A 375 34.36 -32.20 -8.86
C ALA A 375 34.38 -31.40 -7.54
N SER A 376 35.52 -30.77 -7.25
CA SER A 376 35.75 -29.66 -6.31
C SER A 376 34.59 -29.42 -5.31
N TYR A 377 34.42 -30.28 -4.30
CA TYR A 377 33.33 -30.13 -3.33
C TYR A 377 33.54 -28.87 -2.49
N ARG A 378 32.66 -27.89 -2.69
CA ARG A 378 32.72 -26.63 -1.98
C ARG A 378 32.32 -26.82 -0.51
N VAL A 379 33.28 -26.61 0.37
CA VAL A 379 33.13 -26.62 1.83
C VAL A 379 32.69 -25.23 2.34
N MET A 380 33.01 -24.16 1.62
CA MET A 380 32.59 -22.80 1.98
C MET A 380 31.26 -22.40 1.35
N ASP A 381 30.25 -22.14 2.18
CA ASP A 381 28.97 -21.61 1.72
C ASP A 381 29.07 -20.11 1.39
N PRO A 382 28.86 -19.69 0.12
CA PRO A 382 28.92 -18.29 -0.29
C PRO A 382 27.88 -17.39 0.41
N ASN A 383 26.79 -17.96 0.92
CA ASN A 383 25.73 -17.20 1.60
C ASN A 383 26.07 -16.88 3.07
N VAL A 384 27.08 -17.55 3.63
CA VAL A 384 27.40 -17.49 5.06
C VAL A 384 28.80 -16.93 5.33
N VAL A 385 29.72 -17.04 4.37
CA VAL A 385 31.14 -16.72 4.60
C VAL A 385 31.50 -15.22 4.53
N SER A 386 30.58 -14.37 4.07
CA SER A 386 30.80 -12.92 3.93
C SER A 386 31.29 -12.23 5.23
N PRO A 387 30.74 -12.49 6.43
CA PRO A 387 31.25 -11.91 7.68
C PRO A 387 32.71 -12.29 7.98
N ALA A 388 33.17 -13.48 7.56
CA ALA A 388 34.57 -13.89 7.73
C ALA A 388 35.50 -13.12 6.78
N PHE A 389 35.08 -12.92 5.51
CA PHE A 389 35.79 -12.04 4.57
C PHE A 389 35.86 -10.62 5.09
N GLN A 390 34.75 -10.11 5.63
CA GLN A 390 34.69 -8.81 6.29
C GLN A 390 35.70 -8.73 7.44
N GLN A 391 35.65 -9.64 8.40
CA GLN A 391 36.51 -9.57 9.57
C GLN A 391 38.00 -9.67 9.25
N LEU A 392 38.37 -10.52 8.29
CA LEU A 392 39.77 -10.81 7.97
C LEU A 392 40.35 -9.89 6.89
N GLN A 393 39.53 -9.41 5.95
CA GLN A 393 39.97 -8.71 4.74
C GLN A 393 39.33 -7.33 4.56
N GLN A 394 38.53 -6.80 5.50
CA GLN A 394 37.97 -5.44 5.36
C GLN A 394 39.06 -4.36 5.39
N ARG A 395 40.07 -4.51 6.26
CA ARG A 395 41.14 -3.53 6.61
C ARG A 395 40.70 -2.14 7.09
N ARG A 396 39.62 -1.56 6.55
CA ARG A 396 39.12 -0.21 6.84
C ARG A 396 37.59 -0.21 6.97
N ASN A 397 37.06 0.55 7.91
CA ASN A 397 35.62 0.55 8.24
C ASN A 397 34.69 0.98 7.08
N TYR A 398 35.23 1.72 6.10
CA TYR A 398 34.50 2.16 4.92
C TYR A 398 34.50 1.14 3.77
N TYR A 399 35.10 -0.03 3.97
CA TYR A 399 34.99 -1.15 3.03
C TYR A 399 34.05 -2.22 3.57
N GLN A 400 33.33 -2.88 2.68
CA GLN A 400 32.47 -4.01 2.98
C GLN A 400 32.44 -5.04 1.86
N PHE A 401 32.04 -6.27 2.18
CA PHE A 401 31.70 -7.29 1.20
C PHE A 401 30.17 -7.43 1.06
N PRO A 402 29.68 -7.83 -0.12
CA PRO A 402 28.28 -8.20 -0.31
C PRO A 402 27.84 -9.29 0.68
N LYS A 403 26.54 -9.34 1.01
CA LYS A 403 26.00 -10.35 1.94
C LYS A 403 26.21 -11.78 1.44
N THR A 404 26.10 -11.97 0.14
CA THR A 404 26.33 -13.23 -0.58
C THR A 404 27.55 -13.04 -1.45
N LEU A 405 28.53 -13.93 -1.34
CA LEU A 405 29.73 -13.90 -2.18
C LEU A 405 29.48 -14.67 -3.48
N ASP A 406 30.22 -14.30 -4.52
CA ASP A 406 30.14 -14.99 -5.81
C ASP A 406 31.06 -16.20 -5.82
N VAL A 407 30.77 -17.15 -6.71
CA VAL A 407 31.62 -18.32 -6.86
C VAL A 407 31.87 -18.66 -8.30
N ASP A 408 33.13 -18.94 -8.59
CA ASP A 408 33.62 -19.20 -9.94
C ASP A 408 34.81 -20.17 -9.86
N ARG A 409 35.33 -20.60 -11.02
CA ARG A 409 36.44 -21.55 -11.11
C ARG A 409 37.64 -20.90 -11.78
N TYR A 410 38.78 -21.00 -11.12
CA TYR A 410 40.04 -20.48 -11.63
C TYR A 410 41.12 -21.56 -11.61
N LYS A 411 42.10 -21.44 -12.48
CA LYS A 411 43.26 -22.35 -12.47
C LYS A 411 44.14 -22.03 -11.25
N GLY A 412 44.35 -23.03 -10.40
CA GLY A 412 45.30 -22.96 -9.31
C GLY A 412 46.76 -22.94 -9.80
N GLU A 413 47.70 -22.81 -8.87
CA GLU A 413 49.14 -22.83 -9.17
C GLU A 413 49.60 -24.13 -9.86
N ASP A 414 48.86 -25.22 -9.67
CA ASP A 414 49.07 -26.53 -10.29
C ASP A 414 48.40 -26.68 -11.67
N GLY A 415 47.77 -25.61 -12.17
CA GLY A 415 47.10 -25.56 -13.48
C GLY A 415 45.73 -26.25 -13.52
N LYS A 416 45.22 -26.77 -12.39
CA LYS A 416 43.91 -27.42 -12.30
C LYS A 416 42.82 -26.42 -11.93
N GLU A 417 41.60 -26.67 -12.39
CA GLU A 417 40.43 -25.86 -12.04
C GLU A 417 40.12 -26.00 -10.54
N GLN A 418 40.05 -24.86 -9.85
CA GLN A 418 39.81 -24.72 -8.42
C GLN A 418 38.55 -23.88 -8.19
N ASP A 419 37.56 -24.47 -7.50
CA ASP A 419 36.40 -23.73 -7.02
C ASP A 419 36.84 -22.63 -6.04
N THR A 420 36.45 -21.40 -6.33
CA THR A 420 36.96 -20.20 -5.66
C THR A 420 35.82 -19.25 -5.33
N VAL A 421 35.65 -18.99 -4.04
CA VAL A 421 34.71 -17.99 -3.55
C VAL A 421 35.38 -16.63 -3.67
N ILE A 422 34.73 -15.70 -4.37
CA ILE A 422 35.23 -14.36 -4.61
C ILE A 422 34.30 -13.33 -3.99
N GLY A 423 34.90 -12.40 -3.24
CA GLY A 423 34.25 -11.21 -2.74
C GLY A 423 34.93 -9.97 -3.27
N LEU A 424 34.16 -9.06 -3.87
CA LEU A 424 34.64 -7.72 -4.18
C LEU A 424 34.50 -6.83 -2.95
N ARG A 425 35.58 -6.12 -2.62
CA ARG A 425 35.56 -5.17 -1.51
C ARG A 425 34.91 -3.88 -2.00
N GLU A 426 33.65 -3.69 -1.63
CA GLU A 426 32.83 -2.53 -1.97
C GLU A 426 32.92 -1.42 -0.92
N LEU A 427 32.41 -0.24 -1.26
CA LEU A 427 32.40 0.91 -0.37
C LEU A 427 31.16 0.92 0.54
N ASN A 428 31.37 1.03 1.85
CA ASN A 428 30.34 1.34 2.83
C ASN A 428 30.35 2.83 3.20
N ILE A 429 29.50 3.61 2.54
CA ILE A 429 29.35 5.05 2.77
C ILE A 429 28.88 5.34 4.22
N GLN A 430 28.13 4.42 4.85
CA GLN A 430 27.67 4.59 6.24
C GLN A 430 28.81 4.41 7.26
N GLY A 431 29.89 3.73 6.87
CA GLY A 431 31.10 3.54 7.69
C GLY A 431 32.10 4.70 7.62
N LEU A 432 31.79 5.78 6.90
CA LEU A 432 32.68 6.94 6.74
C LEU A 432 32.72 7.80 8.02
N PRO A 433 33.92 8.19 8.52
CA PRO A 433 34.05 9.05 9.70
C PRO A 433 33.38 10.42 9.55
N LYS A 434 33.32 10.94 8.32
CA LYS A 434 32.69 12.22 7.99
C LYS A 434 32.04 12.14 6.61
N ARG A 435 30.71 12.18 6.60
CA ARG A 435 29.91 12.25 5.38
C ARG A 435 29.76 13.70 4.91
N ASN A 436 30.22 13.97 3.71
CA ASN A 436 29.95 15.23 3.00
C ASN A 436 29.96 14.94 1.50
N TRP A 437 29.45 15.90 0.72
CA TRP A 437 29.31 15.71 -0.72
C TRP A 437 30.64 15.37 -1.41
N ILE A 438 31.73 16.00 -0.96
CA ILE A 438 33.09 15.76 -1.47
C ILE A 438 33.55 14.33 -1.20
N ASN A 439 33.35 13.82 0.01
CA ASN A 439 33.75 12.47 0.38
C ASN A 439 32.89 11.42 -0.31
N ASP A 440 31.59 11.64 -0.42
CA ASP A 440 30.66 10.69 -1.02
C ASP A 440 30.80 10.64 -2.57
N HIS A 441 31.33 11.69 -3.23
CA HIS A 441 31.37 11.78 -4.70
C HIS A 441 32.77 11.97 -5.32
N PHE A 442 33.79 12.39 -4.57
CA PHE A 442 35.14 12.63 -5.09
C PHE A 442 36.23 11.84 -4.36
N THR A 443 36.11 11.65 -3.04
CA THR A 443 37.13 10.93 -2.27
C THR A 443 36.90 9.42 -2.27
N TYR A 444 35.71 8.98 -1.86
CA TYR A 444 35.36 7.56 -1.72
C TYR A 444 34.39 7.18 -2.83
N THR A 445 34.95 6.89 -4.00
CA THR A 445 34.17 6.70 -5.23
C THR A 445 34.06 5.23 -5.65
N HIS A 446 34.96 4.38 -5.18
CA HIS A 446 35.03 2.98 -5.61
C HIS A 446 35.45 2.07 -4.45
N GLY A 447 35.09 0.79 -4.59
CA GLY A 447 35.66 -0.30 -3.80
C GLY A 447 37.14 -0.56 -4.17
N TYR A 448 37.81 -1.43 -3.42
CA TYR A 448 39.22 -1.75 -3.69
C TYR A 448 39.57 -3.22 -3.44
N GLY A 449 39.83 -3.93 -4.53
CA GLY A 449 40.38 -5.28 -4.53
C GLY A 449 39.33 -6.38 -4.62
N ALA A 450 39.68 -7.43 -5.35
CA ALA A 450 39.01 -8.72 -5.30
C ALA A 450 39.74 -9.61 -4.30
N ILE A 451 38.99 -10.24 -3.41
CA ILE A 451 39.51 -11.21 -2.45
C ILE A 451 38.97 -12.56 -2.85
N ALA A 452 39.86 -13.54 -2.97
CA ALA A 452 39.52 -14.89 -3.39
C ALA A 452 39.94 -15.89 -2.32
N ALA A 453 39.09 -16.89 -2.05
CA ALA A 453 39.40 -17.99 -1.16
C ALA A 453 39.00 -19.33 -1.78
N ARG A 454 39.77 -20.38 -1.49
CA ARG A 454 39.55 -21.73 -2.04
C ARG A 454 38.25 -22.32 -1.50
N GLY A 455 37.24 -22.50 -2.34
CA GLY A 455 35.95 -23.04 -1.92
C GLY A 455 36.03 -24.43 -1.28
N THR A 456 37.09 -25.20 -1.54
CA THR A 456 37.25 -26.60 -1.10
C THR A 456 38.08 -26.79 0.18
N THR A 457 38.76 -25.76 0.66
CA THR A 457 39.65 -25.86 1.83
C THR A 457 39.35 -24.76 2.84
N THR A 458 39.57 -25.08 4.12
CA THR A 458 39.50 -24.10 5.20
C THR A 458 40.90 -23.74 5.68
N GLY A 459 41.09 -22.47 6.00
CA GLY A 459 42.29 -21.94 6.61
C GLY A 459 42.58 -22.56 7.97
N LYS A 460 43.86 -22.56 8.31
CA LYS A 460 44.39 -23.15 9.55
C LYS A 460 44.57 -22.12 10.67
N ASN A 461 44.48 -20.82 10.37
CA ASN A 461 44.75 -19.76 11.34
C ASN A 461 43.89 -18.51 11.06
N PRO A 462 42.75 -18.32 11.76
CA PRO A 462 42.14 -19.25 12.73
C PRO A 462 41.57 -20.51 12.06
N THR A 463 41.54 -21.64 12.77
CA THR A 463 41.01 -22.91 12.25
C THR A 463 39.56 -22.74 11.78
N GLY A 464 39.29 -23.09 10.52
CA GLY A 464 37.96 -22.94 9.91
C GLY A 464 37.72 -21.58 9.22
N SER A 465 38.72 -20.71 9.16
CA SER A 465 38.65 -19.47 8.36
C SER A 465 38.62 -19.77 6.86
N PRO A 466 38.31 -18.78 6.02
CA PRO A 466 38.60 -18.88 4.59
C PRO A 466 40.10 -19.08 4.33
N ASP A 467 40.42 -19.94 3.38
CA ASP A 467 41.79 -20.14 2.86
C ASP A 467 42.01 -19.22 1.65
N PHE A 468 42.56 -18.03 1.90
CA PHE A 468 42.67 -16.99 0.87
C PHE A 468 43.77 -17.31 -0.14
N THR A 469 43.42 -17.31 -1.43
CA THR A 469 44.37 -17.36 -2.55
C THR A 469 44.77 -15.96 -3.00
N GLU A 470 43.85 -15.00 -2.92
CA GLU A 470 44.13 -13.58 -3.17
C GLU A 470 43.68 -12.79 -1.96
N SER A 471 44.63 -12.08 -1.34
CA SER A 471 44.42 -11.27 -0.13
C SER A 471 45.23 -9.98 -0.21
N GLY A 472 44.79 -8.92 0.48
CA GLY A 472 45.35 -7.59 0.25
C GLY A 472 44.98 -6.54 1.25
#